data_AF-A0A6A6ZU38-F1
#
_entry.id   AF-A0A6A6ZU38-F1
#
_cell.length_a   1.000
_cell.length_b   1.000
_cell.length_c   1.000
_cell.angle_alpha   90.00
_cell.angle_beta   90.00
_cell.angle_gamma   90.00
#
_symmetry.space_group_name_H-M   'P 1'
#
loop_
_entity.id
_entity.type
_entity.pdbx_description
1 polymer ?
#
loop_
_entity_poly.entity_id
_entity_poly.type
_entity_poly.pdbx_seq_one_letter_code
_entity_poly.pdbx_strand_id
1 'polypeptide(L)'
;MANPNGGWKPKCPDRSPSPSAYSLLSPAGNGSRSGRKTLTDEERVRYPGSDTRWPLPSDVVDKPYHFLYTEKGVTKAIYYHLVYQSTSPKAQEWLNVILDKAFEEADNIPQGEDPQITIMNVLKSRKLKVLSDGVRGKVWLLDQGSAGVWTCIDDIQAEKGTVRLPSGYETFEEFGWGLKGNHEDILLISRPGEPNTK
;
A
#
# COMPACT_ATOMS: atom_id res chain seq x y z
N MET A 1 1.81 -58.87 -6.02
CA MET A 1 2.25 -57.76 -6.88
C MET A 1 1.13 -56.74 -6.92
N ALA A 2 1.28 -55.64 -6.20
CA ALA A 2 0.30 -54.54 -6.17
C ALA A 2 0.92 -53.34 -6.87
N ASN A 3 0.19 -52.75 -7.82
CA ASN A 3 0.59 -51.52 -8.50
C ASN A 3 -0.37 -50.40 -8.06
N PRO A 4 0.09 -49.39 -7.31
CA PRO A 4 -0.70 -48.21 -6.95
C PRO A 4 -0.36 -47.09 -7.93
N ASN A 5 -1.35 -46.47 -8.57
CA ASN A 5 -1.32 -45.06 -9.01
C ASN A 5 -2.62 -44.69 -9.73
N GLY A 6 -3.64 -44.37 -8.94
CA GLY A 6 -4.77 -43.56 -9.40
C GLY A 6 -4.35 -42.10 -9.44
N GLY A 7 -3.90 -41.63 -10.61
CA GLY A 7 -3.57 -40.24 -10.84
C GLY A 7 -4.83 -39.37 -10.90
N TRP A 8 -5.07 -38.57 -9.86
CA TRP A 8 -5.98 -37.45 -9.91
C TRP A 8 -5.26 -36.25 -10.55
N LYS A 9 -5.69 -35.84 -11.75
CA LYS A 9 -5.36 -34.53 -12.34
C LYS A 9 -6.52 -33.57 -12.08
N PRO A 10 -6.31 -32.39 -11.48
CA PRO A 10 -7.29 -31.31 -11.54
C PRO A 10 -7.30 -30.68 -12.94
N LYS A 11 -8.51 -30.56 -13.51
CA LYS A 11 -8.81 -29.85 -14.75
C LYS A 11 -8.44 -28.37 -14.61
N CYS A 12 -7.55 -27.87 -15.45
CA CYS A 12 -7.54 -26.45 -15.81
C CYS A 12 -8.69 -26.21 -16.81
N PRO A 13 -9.53 -25.17 -16.65
CA PRO A 13 -10.42 -24.78 -17.74
C PRO A 13 -9.60 -24.19 -18.88
N ASP A 14 -9.79 -24.81 -20.03
CA ASP A 14 -9.27 -24.47 -21.35
C ASP A 14 -9.61 -23.02 -21.71
N ARG A 15 -8.60 -22.16 -21.91
CA ARG A 15 -8.80 -20.82 -22.47
C ARG A 15 -8.08 -20.74 -23.81
N SER A 16 -8.75 -21.26 -24.84
CA SER A 16 -8.38 -21.09 -26.23
C SER A 16 -8.36 -19.59 -26.62
N PRO A 17 -7.43 -19.15 -27.50
CA PRO A 17 -7.30 -17.74 -27.88
C PRO A 17 -7.99 -17.42 -29.23
N SER A 18 -8.63 -16.24 -29.32
CA SER A 18 -8.88 -15.37 -30.53
C SER A 18 -10.34 -14.85 -30.65
N PRO A 19 -10.63 -13.82 -31.48
CA PRO A 19 -9.89 -12.59 -31.80
C PRO A 19 -10.76 -11.30 -31.75
N SER A 20 -10.09 -10.14 -31.70
CA SER A 20 -10.52 -8.79 -32.15
C SER A 20 -12.01 -8.43 -32.27
N ALA A 21 -12.46 -7.44 -31.50
CA ALA A 21 -13.54 -6.54 -31.90
C ALA A 21 -13.33 -5.14 -31.31
N TYR A 22 -12.88 -4.20 -32.15
CA TYR A 22 -13.10 -2.78 -31.95
C TYR A 22 -14.61 -2.50 -32.06
N SER A 23 -15.23 -2.00 -30.99
CA SER A 23 -16.51 -1.25 -30.94
C SER A 23 -16.61 -0.65 -29.54
N LEU A 24 -16.16 0.60 -29.35
CA LEU A 24 -16.96 1.83 -29.36
C LEU A 24 -18.03 1.92 -28.25
N LEU A 25 -17.85 2.99 -27.44
CA LEU A 25 -18.86 3.77 -26.69
C LEU A 25 -19.39 3.19 -25.36
N SER A 26 -18.79 3.61 -24.23
CA SER A 26 -19.40 4.57 -23.28
C SER A 26 -18.65 4.61 -21.93
N PRO A 27 -18.57 5.77 -21.26
CA PRO A 27 -17.84 5.93 -20.00
C PRO A 27 -18.77 5.60 -18.82
N ALA A 28 -18.68 4.40 -18.28
CA ALA A 28 -19.25 4.10 -16.96
C ALA A 28 -18.64 2.81 -16.42
N GLY A 29 -17.80 2.97 -15.41
CA GLY A 29 -17.17 1.86 -14.72
C GLY A 29 -16.17 2.38 -13.70
N ASN A 30 -16.66 3.17 -12.74
CA ASN A 30 -15.95 3.46 -11.51
C ASN A 30 -15.63 2.14 -10.81
N GLY A 31 -14.47 1.56 -11.12
CA GLY A 31 -13.75 0.70 -10.20
C GLY A 31 -13.12 1.59 -9.14
N SER A 32 -13.93 2.15 -8.24
CA SER A 32 -13.41 2.79 -7.02
C SER A 32 -12.84 1.69 -6.13
N ARG A 33 -11.58 1.30 -6.40
CA ARG A 33 -10.73 0.55 -5.47
C ARG A 33 -10.02 1.54 -4.57
N SER A 34 -10.05 1.23 -3.28
CA SER A 34 -9.67 2.05 -2.12
C SER A 34 -10.57 3.28 -1.90
N GLY A 35 -11.39 3.20 -0.86
CA GLY A 35 -12.08 4.34 -0.28
C GLY A 35 -11.09 5.31 0.37
N ARG A 36 -10.27 5.97 -0.46
CA ARG A 36 -9.39 7.07 -0.04
C ARG A 36 -10.23 8.09 0.70
N LYS A 37 -10.07 8.11 2.03
CA LYS A 37 -10.83 9.02 2.87
C LYS A 37 -10.24 10.40 2.64
N THR A 38 -10.98 11.22 1.89
CA THR A 38 -10.69 12.65 1.86
C THR A 38 -10.95 13.18 3.26
N LEU A 39 -9.96 13.83 3.88
CA LEU A 39 -10.13 14.40 5.22
C LEU A 39 -11.24 15.44 5.14
N THR A 40 -12.22 15.37 6.05
CA THR A 40 -13.25 16.41 6.15
C THR A 40 -12.63 17.71 6.63
N ASP A 41 -13.33 18.83 6.44
CA ASP A 41 -12.84 20.13 6.93
C ASP A 41 -12.69 20.15 8.45
N GLU A 42 -13.54 19.42 9.18
CA GLU A 42 -13.43 19.24 10.63
C GLU A 42 -12.19 18.43 11.01
N GLU A 43 -11.84 17.40 10.24
CA GLU A 43 -10.62 16.62 10.44
C GLU A 43 -9.38 17.47 10.14
N ARG A 44 -9.41 18.29 9.08
CA ARG A 44 -8.34 19.25 8.77
C ARG A 44 -8.14 20.29 9.87
N VAL A 45 -9.22 20.75 10.52
CA VAL A 45 -9.13 21.67 11.67
C VAL A 45 -8.57 20.96 12.91
N ARG A 46 -8.96 19.71 13.14
CA ARG A 46 -8.45 18.89 14.27
C ARG A 46 -6.97 18.55 14.15
N TYR A 47 -6.45 18.53 12.93
CA TYR A 47 -5.05 18.26 12.62
C TYR A 47 -4.34 19.57 12.21
N PRO A 48 -3.74 20.30 13.16
CA PRO A 48 -3.20 21.62 12.88
C PRO A 48 -2.18 21.53 11.73
N GLY A 49 -2.24 22.47 10.79
CA GLY A 49 -1.36 22.55 9.62
C GLY A 49 0.13 22.68 9.95
N SER A 50 0.49 22.69 11.23
CA SER A 50 1.84 22.61 11.77
C SER A 50 2.41 21.18 11.84
N ASP A 51 1.61 20.13 11.59
CA ASP A 51 2.14 18.77 11.51
C ASP A 51 2.88 18.55 10.18
N THR A 52 4.14 18.98 10.16
CA THR A 52 5.05 18.94 9.01
C THR A 52 5.39 17.53 8.53
N ARG A 53 5.05 16.50 9.31
CA ARG A 53 5.23 15.10 8.92
C ARG A 53 4.34 14.73 7.75
N TRP A 54 3.16 15.35 7.70
CA TRP A 54 2.08 15.10 6.74
C TRP A 54 1.83 16.40 5.98
N PRO A 55 2.73 16.78 5.05
CA PRO A 55 2.56 17.99 4.29
C PRO A 55 1.19 17.97 3.61
N LEU A 56 0.51 19.11 3.61
CA LEU A 56 -0.76 19.22 2.93
C LEU A 56 -0.56 18.88 1.44
N PRO A 57 -1.51 18.15 0.83
CA PRO A 57 -1.50 17.98 -0.61
C PRO A 57 -1.54 19.37 -1.23
N SER A 58 -0.50 19.72 -1.98
CA SER A 58 -0.44 20.96 -2.73
C SER A 58 -0.57 20.62 -4.22
N ASP A 59 -1.26 21.48 -4.95
CA ASP A 59 -1.68 21.20 -6.33
C ASP A 59 -0.50 20.98 -7.30
N VAL A 60 0.68 21.53 -7.00
CA VAL A 60 1.85 21.40 -7.88
C VAL A 60 3.15 21.36 -7.05
N VAL A 61 3.53 20.17 -6.61
CA VAL A 61 4.83 19.98 -5.93
C VAL A 61 5.71 19.05 -6.75
N ASP A 62 6.57 19.66 -7.57
CA ASP A 62 7.56 18.94 -8.38
C ASP A 62 8.81 18.54 -7.58
N LYS A 63 9.02 19.13 -6.40
CA LYS A 63 10.20 18.89 -5.56
C LYS A 63 9.91 17.80 -4.54
N PRO A 64 10.87 16.90 -4.27
CA PRO A 64 10.68 15.91 -3.21
C PRO A 64 10.63 16.57 -1.83
N TYR A 65 9.77 16.02 -0.99
CA TYR A 65 9.78 16.27 0.44
C TYR A 65 10.92 15.49 1.09
N HIS A 66 11.31 15.91 2.29
CA HIS A 66 12.19 15.13 3.13
C HIS A 66 11.51 14.85 4.47
N PHE A 67 11.67 13.62 4.94
CA PHE A 67 11.21 13.17 6.24
C PHE A 67 12.43 12.85 7.11
N LEU A 68 12.58 13.56 8.23
CA LEU A 68 13.63 13.26 9.19
C LEU A 68 13.11 12.26 10.22
N TYR A 69 13.85 11.17 10.41
CA TYR A 69 13.54 10.15 11.42
C TYR A 69 14.81 9.74 12.16
N THR A 70 14.66 9.29 13.40
CA THR A 70 15.79 8.84 14.21
C THR A 70 15.77 7.33 14.32
N GLU A 71 16.85 6.68 13.89
CA GLU A 71 17.03 5.24 14.00
C GLU A 71 18.31 4.95 14.80
N LYS A 72 18.17 4.27 15.94
CA LYS A 72 19.29 3.94 16.86
C LYS A 72 20.13 5.18 17.26
N GLY A 73 19.47 6.31 17.49
CA GLY A 73 20.15 7.56 17.88
C GLY A 73 20.78 8.34 16.72
N VAL A 74 20.68 7.84 15.49
CA VAL A 74 21.16 8.54 14.28
C VAL A 74 19.98 9.13 13.53
N THR A 75 20.00 10.43 13.29
CA THR A 75 19.02 11.11 12.45
C THR A 75 19.31 10.80 10.97
N LYS A 76 18.30 10.27 10.29
CA LYS A 76 18.30 9.94 8.87
C LYS A 76 17.24 10.75 8.15
N ALA A 77 17.50 11.04 6.88
CA ALA A 77 16.54 11.69 5.99
C ALA A 77 16.05 10.68 4.95
N ILE A 78 14.74 10.68 4.70
CA ILE A 78 14.14 10.03 3.52
C ILE A 78 13.64 11.12 2.60
N TYR A 79 14.10 11.12 1.36
CA TYR A 79 13.55 11.96 0.32
C TYR A 79 12.43 11.22 -0.38
N TYR A 80 11.27 11.84 -0.55
CA TYR A 80 10.11 11.18 -1.15
C TYR A 80 9.24 12.15 -1.93
N HIS A 81 8.53 11.62 -2.91
CA HIS A 81 7.45 12.30 -3.57
C HIS A 81 6.12 11.99 -2.88
N LEU A 82 5.36 13.03 -2.52
CA LEU A 82 4.06 12.88 -1.88
C LEU A 82 3.03 12.43 -2.93
N VAL A 83 2.42 11.26 -2.72
CA VAL A 83 1.29 10.79 -3.55
C VAL A 83 -0.05 10.98 -2.86
N TYR A 84 -0.04 11.03 -1.53
CA TYR A 84 -1.24 11.14 -0.71
C TYR A 84 -2.08 12.36 -1.05
N GLN A 85 -3.30 12.12 -1.52
CA GLN A 85 -4.29 13.14 -1.90
C GLN A 85 -3.76 14.20 -2.89
N SER A 86 -2.66 13.92 -3.60
CA SER A 86 -2.10 14.86 -4.57
C SER A 86 -2.88 14.82 -5.87
N THR A 87 -3.22 16.00 -6.38
CA THR A 87 -3.90 16.23 -7.67
C THR A 87 -2.91 16.32 -8.84
N SER A 88 -1.60 16.31 -8.58
CA SER A 88 -0.57 16.43 -9.62
C SER A 88 -0.55 15.20 -10.54
N PRO A 89 -0.44 15.36 -11.88
CA PRO A 89 -0.28 14.24 -12.80
C PRO A 89 0.91 13.33 -12.46
N LYS A 90 2.04 13.90 -12.00
CA LYS A 90 3.21 13.12 -11.59
C LYS A 90 2.94 12.24 -10.37
N ALA A 91 2.09 12.70 -9.45
CA ALA A 91 1.70 11.88 -8.31
C ALA A 91 0.93 10.63 -8.73
N GLN A 92 0.12 10.74 -9.80
CA GLN A 92 -0.55 9.58 -10.39
C GLN A 92 0.45 8.64 -11.09
N GLU A 93 1.45 9.18 -11.79
CA GLU A 93 2.52 8.37 -12.37
C GLU A 93 3.28 7.58 -11.29
N TRP A 94 3.69 8.23 -10.19
CA TRP A 94 4.37 7.54 -9.10
C TRP A 94 3.49 6.53 -8.37
N LEU A 95 2.19 6.82 -8.24
CA LEU A 95 1.23 5.86 -7.71
C LEU A 95 1.14 4.62 -8.60
N ASN A 96 1.10 4.78 -9.92
CA ASN A 96 1.09 3.63 -10.83
C ASN A 96 2.37 2.80 -10.68
N VAL A 97 3.53 3.44 -10.52
CA VAL A 97 4.79 2.73 -10.25
C VAL A 97 4.74 1.95 -8.93
N ILE A 98 4.16 2.51 -7.87
CA ILE A 98 3.92 1.79 -6.60
C ILE A 98 3.09 0.53 -6.85
N LEU A 99 1.98 0.67 -7.58
CA LEU A 99 1.03 -0.40 -7.81
C LEU A 99 1.63 -1.50 -8.69
N ASP A 100 2.25 -1.14 -9.81
CA ASP A 100 2.91 -2.09 -10.72
C ASP A 100 3.95 -2.92 -9.97
N LYS A 101 4.76 -2.26 -9.14
CA LYS A 101 5.77 -2.93 -8.32
C LYS A 101 5.15 -3.82 -7.24
N ALA A 102 4.07 -3.36 -6.59
CA ALA A 102 3.37 -4.16 -5.59
C ALA A 102 2.78 -5.43 -6.22
N PHE A 103 2.22 -5.34 -7.43
CA PHE A 103 1.73 -6.52 -8.16
C PHE A 103 2.85 -7.47 -8.58
N GLU A 104 3.94 -6.94 -9.14
CA GLU A 104 5.12 -7.75 -9.53
C GLU A 104 5.69 -8.52 -8.33
N GLU A 105 5.83 -7.86 -7.18
CA GLU A 105 6.35 -8.52 -5.98
C GLU A 105 5.33 -9.46 -5.32
N ALA A 106 4.02 -9.22 -5.48
CA ALA A 106 2.99 -10.10 -4.96
C ALA A 106 3.02 -11.50 -5.60
N ASP A 107 3.46 -11.61 -6.85
CA ASP A 107 3.65 -12.90 -7.53
C ASP A 107 4.72 -13.78 -6.87
N ASN A 108 5.61 -13.19 -6.07
CA ASN A 108 6.63 -13.91 -5.31
C ASN A 108 6.14 -14.40 -3.94
N ILE A 109 4.94 -13.99 -3.51
CA ILE A 109 4.35 -14.44 -2.25
C ILE A 109 3.84 -15.88 -2.45
N PRO A 110 4.21 -16.84 -1.58
CA PRO A 110 3.78 -18.22 -1.70
C PRO A 110 2.26 -18.35 -1.82
N GLN A 111 1.80 -19.06 -2.85
CA GLN A 111 0.37 -19.29 -3.05
C GLN A 111 -0.25 -20.02 -1.86
N GLY A 112 -1.34 -19.46 -1.33
CA GLY A 112 -2.05 -19.99 -0.17
C GLY A 112 -1.48 -19.57 1.18
N GLU A 113 -0.43 -18.73 1.22
CA GLU A 113 -0.04 -18.03 2.45
C GLU A 113 -1.13 -17.02 2.83
N ASP A 114 -1.47 -16.98 4.11
CA ASP A 114 -2.43 -16.01 4.65
C ASP A 114 -1.81 -14.60 4.57
N PRO A 115 -2.49 -13.60 3.94
CA PRO A 115 -1.98 -12.24 3.80
C PRO A 115 -1.57 -11.60 5.14
N GLN A 116 -2.27 -11.94 6.23
CA GLN A 116 -1.97 -11.43 7.57
C GLN A 116 -0.65 -12.02 8.10
N ILE A 117 -0.33 -13.28 7.77
CA ILE A 117 0.95 -13.91 8.13
C ILE A 117 2.09 -13.20 7.39
N THR A 118 1.92 -12.93 6.09
CA THR A 118 2.89 -12.19 5.28
C THR A 118 3.21 -10.81 5.87
N ILE A 119 2.19 -10.02 6.19
CA ILE A 119 2.35 -8.70 6.84
C ILE A 119 3.14 -8.82 8.15
N MET A 120 2.78 -9.80 8.99
CA MET A 120 3.43 -10.01 10.28
C MET A 120 4.89 -10.47 10.13
N ASN A 121 5.23 -11.25 9.11
CA ASN A 121 6.60 -11.66 8.83
C ASN A 121 7.45 -10.47 8.39
N VAL A 122 6.92 -9.62 7.51
CA VAL A 122 7.62 -8.40 7.06
C VAL A 122 7.81 -7.43 8.22
N LEU A 123 6.81 -7.27 9.10
CA LEU A 123 6.92 -6.49 10.34
C LEU A 123 8.03 -7.04 11.25
N LYS A 124 8.08 -8.35 11.49
CA LYS A 124 9.13 -9.01 12.31
C LYS A 124 10.53 -8.83 11.72
N SER A 125 10.63 -8.87 10.39
CA SER A 125 11.90 -8.65 9.66
C SER A 125 12.34 -7.18 9.63
N ARG A 126 11.52 -6.25 10.15
CA ARG A 126 11.74 -4.79 10.17
C ARG A 126 11.75 -4.12 8.79
N LYS A 127 11.25 -4.82 7.77
CA LYS A 127 11.04 -4.26 6.43
C LYS A 127 9.76 -3.41 6.35
N LEU A 128 8.80 -3.63 7.25
CA LEU A 128 7.71 -2.70 7.52
C LEU A 128 7.99 -2.06 8.89
N LYS A 129 8.27 -0.75 8.93
CA LYS A 129 8.65 -0.06 10.18
C LYS A 129 8.01 1.31 10.33
N VAL A 130 7.66 1.67 11.56
CA VAL A 130 7.16 2.99 11.90
C VAL A 130 8.32 3.99 11.87
N LEU A 131 8.21 5.04 11.05
CA LEU A 131 9.12 6.17 11.02
C LEU A 131 8.69 7.29 11.97
N SER A 132 7.38 7.42 12.17
CA SER A 132 6.80 8.38 13.11
C SER A 132 5.41 7.95 13.55
N ASP A 133 5.08 8.31 14.78
CA ASP A 133 3.77 8.12 15.39
C ASP A 133 3.27 9.46 15.94
N GLY A 134 1.99 9.77 15.76
CA GLY A 134 1.38 10.92 16.42
C GLY A 134 -0.11 11.04 16.17
N VAL A 135 -0.66 12.19 16.55
CA VAL A 135 -2.11 12.41 16.65
C VAL A 135 -2.91 12.17 15.37
N ARG A 136 -2.27 12.31 14.20
CA ARG A 136 -2.93 12.08 12.91
C ARG A 136 -2.90 10.60 12.50
N GLY A 137 -1.95 9.83 13.02
CA GLY A 137 -1.65 8.46 12.62
C GLY A 137 -0.15 8.20 12.57
N LYS A 138 0.22 7.10 11.93
CA LYS A 138 1.62 6.67 11.78
C LYS A 138 2.09 6.84 10.34
N VAL A 139 3.37 7.13 10.18
CA VAL A 139 4.08 7.02 8.90
C VAL A 139 4.93 5.75 8.96
N TRP A 140 4.76 4.90 7.97
CA TRP A 140 5.48 3.64 7.84
C TRP A 140 6.40 3.67 6.63
N LEU A 141 7.53 3.02 6.75
CA LEU A 141 8.38 2.65 5.64
C LEU A 141 8.16 1.18 5.32
N LEU A 142 7.90 0.89 4.06
CA LEU A 142 7.99 -0.42 3.47
C LEU A 142 9.25 -0.46 2.61
N ASP A 143 10.25 -1.18 3.11
CA ASP A 143 11.59 -1.31 2.54
C ASP A 143 11.58 -2.08 1.21
N GLN A 144 12.68 -1.97 0.47
CA GLN A 144 12.85 -2.61 -0.84
C GLN A 144 12.63 -4.13 -0.79
N GLY A 145 11.96 -4.67 -1.81
CA GLY A 145 11.67 -6.09 -1.94
C GLY A 145 10.56 -6.55 -0.98
N SER A 146 9.70 -5.65 -0.54
CA SER A 146 8.50 -5.95 0.24
C SER A 146 7.28 -5.15 -0.21
N ALA A 147 7.32 -4.52 -1.39
CA ALA A 147 6.20 -3.82 -2.00
C ALA A 147 4.98 -4.73 -2.17
N GLY A 148 5.18 -6.03 -2.41
CA GLY A 148 4.10 -7.02 -2.47
C GLY A 148 3.25 -7.10 -1.20
N VAL A 149 3.75 -6.63 -0.05
CA VAL A 149 2.96 -6.55 1.19
C VAL A 149 1.83 -5.53 1.07
N TRP A 150 1.97 -4.53 0.19
CA TRP A 150 0.90 -3.56 -0.05
C TRP A 150 -0.35 -4.24 -0.60
N THR A 151 -0.22 -5.23 -1.49
CA THR A 151 -1.38 -5.97 -2.01
C THR A 151 -2.06 -6.78 -0.91
N CYS A 152 -1.28 -7.42 -0.02
CA CYS A 152 -1.83 -8.11 1.16
C CYS A 152 -2.61 -7.16 2.08
N ILE A 153 -2.09 -5.93 2.29
CA ILE A 153 -2.77 -4.91 3.08
C ILE A 153 -4.08 -4.51 2.39
N ASP A 154 -4.05 -4.22 1.09
CA ASP A 154 -5.24 -3.82 0.33
C ASP A 154 -6.32 -4.92 0.33
N ASP A 155 -5.93 -6.18 0.14
CA ASP A 155 -6.83 -7.34 0.19
C ASP A 155 -7.53 -7.47 1.55
N ILE A 156 -6.76 -7.40 2.65
CA ILE A 156 -7.34 -7.45 4.01
C ILE A 156 -8.28 -6.26 4.23
N GLN A 157 -7.91 -5.07 3.78
CA GLN A 157 -8.75 -3.88 3.95
C GLN A 157 -10.02 -3.93 3.09
N ALA A 158 -9.95 -4.52 1.90
CA ALA A 158 -11.13 -4.73 1.07
C ALA A 158 -12.13 -5.70 1.73
N GLU A 159 -11.64 -6.73 2.41
CA GLU A 159 -12.48 -7.72 3.11
C GLU A 159 -12.97 -7.22 4.48
N LYS A 160 -12.06 -6.66 5.30
CA LYS A 160 -12.27 -6.40 6.73
C LYS A 160 -12.25 -4.92 7.08
N GLY A 161 -11.84 -4.03 6.18
CA GLY A 161 -11.73 -2.58 6.42
C GLY A 161 -10.51 -2.15 7.23
N THR A 162 -9.95 -3.03 8.08
CA THR A 162 -8.75 -2.76 8.88
C THR A 162 -7.79 -3.95 8.89
N VAL A 163 -6.50 -3.64 8.97
CA VAL A 163 -5.43 -4.62 9.17
C VAL A 163 -5.15 -4.75 10.66
N ARG A 164 -5.03 -5.99 11.16
CA ARG A 164 -4.66 -6.24 12.55
C ARG A 164 -3.14 -6.22 12.69
N LEU A 165 -2.63 -5.37 13.55
CA LEU A 165 -1.21 -5.29 13.93
C LEU A 165 -1.05 -5.58 15.43
N PRO A 166 0.18 -5.81 15.93
CA PRO A 166 0.42 -5.90 17.38
C PRO A 166 -0.02 -4.64 18.15
N SER A 167 0.01 -3.48 17.51
CA SER A 167 -0.41 -2.20 18.08
C SER A 167 -1.92 -1.96 18.09
N GLY A 168 -2.71 -2.80 17.42
CA GLY A 168 -4.16 -2.61 17.26
C GLY A 168 -4.62 -2.79 15.82
N TYR A 169 -5.80 -2.25 15.50
CA TYR A 169 -6.37 -2.26 14.15
C TYR A 169 -6.05 -0.95 13.45
N GLU A 170 -5.58 -1.03 12.21
CA GLU A 170 -5.15 0.14 11.45
C GLU A 170 -5.68 0.10 10.02
N THR A 171 -6.05 1.26 9.49
CA THR A 171 -6.33 1.48 8.07
C THR A 171 -5.14 2.22 7.45
N PHE A 172 -4.61 1.68 6.37
CA PHE A 172 -3.45 2.11 5.62
C PHE A 172 -3.82 2.75 4.28
N GLU A 173 -3.03 3.73 3.88
CA GLU A 173 -3.10 4.40 2.57
C GLU A 173 -1.68 4.69 2.06
N GLU A 174 -1.52 4.78 0.73
CA GLU A 174 -0.24 5.17 0.15
C GLU A 174 0.08 6.63 0.48
N PHE A 175 1.29 6.86 0.99
CA PHE A 175 1.71 8.18 1.42
C PHE A 175 2.69 8.83 0.45
N GLY A 176 3.73 8.09 0.06
CA GLY A 176 4.78 8.61 -0.79
C GLY A 176 5.68 7.55 -1.39
N TRP A 177 6.49 8.00 -2.35
CA TRP A 177 7.47 7.17 -3.07
C TRP A 177 8.89 7.65 -2.80
N GLY A 178 9.77 6.75 -2.35
CA GLY A 178 11.15 7.05 -1.98
C GLY A 178 12.06 7.40 -3.16
N LEU A 179 13.01 8.32 -2.93
CA LEU A 179 14.07 8.71 -3.87
C LEU A 179 15.46 8.34 -3.34
N LYS A 180 16.38 8.01 -4.27
CA LYS A 180 17.84 7.88 -4.16
C LYS A 180 18.41 7.55 -2.77
N GLY A 181 18.90 6.32 -2.61
CA GLY A 181 19.40 5.75 -1.35
C GLY A 181 18.39 4.82 -0.68
N ASN A 182 17.10 5.09 -0.93
CA ASN A 182 15.92 4.31 -0.55
C ASN A 182 15.03 4.10 -1.80
N HIS A 183 15.66 3.80 -2.94
CA HIS A 183 14.93 3.65 -4.20
C HIS A 183 13.93 2.51 -4.04
N GLU A 184 12.67 2.80 -4.40
CA GLU A 184 11.55 1.86 -4.33
C GLU A 184 11.01 1.55 -2.94
N ASP A 185 11.44 2.29 -1.91
CA ASP A 185 10.76 2.29 -0.63
C ASP A 185 9.39 2.96 -0.79
N ILE A 186 8.37 2.33 -0.23
CA ILE A 186 7.01 2.87 -0.21
C ILE A 186 6.78 3.44 1.18
N LEU A 187 6.33 4.69 1.22
CA LEU A 187 5.81 5.25 2.46
C LEU A 187 4.31 5.01 2.52
N LEU A 188 3.85 4.47 3.64
CA LEU A 188 2.43 4.33 3.95
C LEU A 188 2.09 5.25 5.11
N ILE A 189 0.84 5.68 5.16
CA ILE A 189 0.25 6.21 6.38
C ILE A 189 -0.76 5.22 6.92
N SER A 190 -0.93 5.21 8.23
CA SER A 190 -2.03 4.49 8.84
C SER A 190 -2.74 5.31 9.91
N ARG A 191 -4.00 4.96 10.18
CA ARG A 191 -4.80 5.51 11.27
C ARG A 191 -5.42 4.39 12.09
N PRO A 192 -5.63 4.60 13.41
CA PRO A 192 -6.41 3.68 14.22
C PRO A 192 -7.78 3.46 13.59
N GLY A 193 -8.18 2.21 13.47
CA GLY A 193 -9.51 1.80 13.03
C GLY A 193 -10.17 0.88 14.04
N GLU A 194 -11.40 0.48 13.75
CA GLU A 194 -12.13 -0.51 14.53
C GLU A 194 -12.22 -1.84 13.74
N PRO A 195 -12.24 -3.00 14.42
CA PRO A 195 -12.50 -4.26 13.75
C PRO A 195 -13.91 -4.23 13.16
N ASN A 196 -14.07 -4.59 11.88
CA ASN A 196 -15.41 -4.87 11.36
C ASN A 196 -15.95 -6.12 12.07
N THR A 197 -16.98 -5.94 12.90
CA THR A 197 -17.76 -7.03 13.50
C THR A 197 -18.89 -7.46 12.57
N LYS A 198 -18.57 -7.76 11.30
CA LYS A 198 -19.54 -8.36 10.38
C LYS A 198 -19.53 -9.88 10.51
#